data_AF-A0A3D5E2A9-F1
#
_entry.id   AF-A0A3D5E2A9-F1
#
_cell.length_a   1.000
_cell.length_b   1.000
_cell.length_c   1.000
_cell.angle_alpha   90.00
_cell.angle_beta   90.00
_cell.angle_gamma   90.00
#
_symmetry.space_group_name_H-M   'P 1'
#
loop_
_entity.id
_entity.type
_entity.pdbx_description
1 polymer ?
#
loop_
_entity_poly.entity_id
_entity_poly.type
_entity_poly.pdbx_seq_one_letter_code
_entity_poly.pdbx_strand_id
1 'polypeptide(L)'
;MNALIISVIIVITIAVIMFVIYPLFKPHTDLNHNKVSNYVLLSKRTRIIELLYDLEFDHSTDKINKADYLTQRNTLLEEGSNLSKQLANANEDNTFT
;
A
#
# COMPACT_ATOMS: atom_id res chain seq x y z
N MET A 1 43.31 26.24 -27.59
CA MET A 1 43.14 24.88 -27.03
C MET A 1 42.58 24.92 -25.61
N ASN A 2 43.14 25.72 -24.69
CA ASN A 2 42.68 25.80 -23.30
C ASN A 2 41.24 26.31 -23.13
N ALA A 3 40.80 27.28 -23.95
CA ALA A 3 39.44 27.84 -23.84
C ALA A 3 38.32 26.81 -24.13
N LEU A 4 38.55 25.86 -25.06
CA LEU A 4 37.60 24.78 -25.36
C LEU A 4 37.51 23.76 -24.23
N ILE A 5 38.65 23.44 -23.60
CA ILE A 5 38.70 22.52 -22.46
C ILE A 5 37.95 23.12 -21.27
N ILE A 6 38.14 24.42 -21.02
CA ILE A 6 37.45 25.14 -19.94
C ILE A 6 35.94 25.17 -20.18
N SER A 7 35.47 25.41 -21.41
CA SER A 7 34.02 25.43 -21.69
C SER A 7 33.37 24.07 -21.48
N VAL A 8 34.04 22.98 -21.85
CA VAL A 8 33.53 21.60 -21.64
C VAL A 8 33.43 21.29 -20.15
N ILE A 9 34.43 21.65 -19.36
CA ILE A 9 34.42 21.43 -17.90
C ILE A 9 33.26 22.18 -17.24
N ILE A 10 32.97 23.41 -17.68
CA ILE A 10 31.87 24.21 -17.13
C ILE A 10 30.52 23.54 -17.42
N VAL A 11 30.29 23.09 -18.65
CA VAL A 11 29.03 22.43 -19.03
C VAL A 11 28.81 21.13 -18.24
N ILE A 12 29.85 20.31 -18.08
CA ILE A 12 29.77 19.07 -17.30
C ILE A 12 29.49 19.39 -15.83
N THR A 13 30.17 20.39 -15.26
CA THR A 13 29.95 20.82 -13.87
C THR A 13 28.50 21.24 -13.64
N ILE A 14 27.93 22.04 -14.54
CA ILE A 14 26.52 22.47 -14.44
C ILE A 14 25.56 21.28 -14.53
N ALA A 15 25.82 20.33 -15.44
CA ALA A 15 25.00 19.12 -15.58
C ALA A 15 25.01 18.26 -14.31
N VAL A 16 26.18 18.08 -13.68
CA VAL A 16 26.34 17.35 -12.42
C VAL A 16 25.59 18.05 -11.29
N ILE A 17 25.74 19.37 -11.17
CA ILE A 17 25.03 20.17 -10.16
C ILE A 17 23.52 20.02 -10.35
N MET A 18 23.01 20.13 -11.58
CA MET A 18 21.59 19.95 -11.87
C MET A 18 21.11 18.53 -11.51
N PHE A 19 21.90 17.51 -11.80
CA PHE A 19 21.56 16.12 -11.46
C PHE A 19 21.46 15.87 -9.96
N VAL A 20 22.34 16.48 -9.15
CA VAL A 20 22.32 16.35 -7.68
C VAL A 20 21.21 17.19 -7.05
N ILE A 21 20.92 18.36 -7.62
CA ILE A 21 19.91 19.28 -7.10
C ILE A 21 18.49 18.83 -7.50
N TYR A 22 18.28 18.33 -8.71
CA TYR A 22 16.97 17.89 -9.21
C TYR A 22 16.18 16.96 -8.27
N PRO A 23 16.76 15.91 -7.64
CA PRO A 23 16.01 15.06 -6.72
C PRO A 23 15.56 15.77 -5.43
N LEU A 24 16.24 16.86 -5.02
CA LEU A 24 15.88 17.63 -3.82
C LEU A 24 14.70 18.57 -4.07
N PHE A 25 14.47 18.96 -5.32
CA PHE A 25 13.39 19.86 -5.71
C PHE A 25 12.21 19.14 -6.36
N LYS A 26 12.22 17.81 -6.43
CA LYS A 26 11.04 17.06 -6.82
C LYS A 26 9.99 17.26 -5.71
N PRO A 27 8.91 18.04 -5.95
CA PRO A 27 7.82 18.05 -5.00
C PRO A 27 7.37 16.60 -4.84
N HIS A 28 7.24 16.15 -3.60
CA HIS A 28 6.59 14.88 -3.34
C HIS A 28 5.23 15.00 -4.01
N THR A 29 5.07 14.34 -5.16
CA THR A 29 3.76 14.13 -5.75
C THR A 29 3.06 13.34 -4.67
N ASP A 30 2.18 14.00 -3.91
CA ASP A 30 1.34 13.33 -2.93
C ASP A 30 0.76 12.13 -3.65
N LEU A 31 1.27 10.96 -3.29
CA LEU A 31 0.77 9.70 -3.80
C LEU A 31 -0.66 9.67 -3.32
N ASN A 32 -1.56 10.05 -4.24
CA ASN A 32 -2.98 10.24 -4.06
C ASN A 32 -3.45 9.45 -2.83
N HIS A 33 -3.75 10.15 -1.73
CA HIS A 33 -4.04 9.54 -0.43
C HIS A 33 -5.11 8.43 -0.56
N ASN A 34 -6.01 8.56 -1.53
CA ASN A 34 -6.98 7.54 -1.93
C ASN A 34 -6.37 6.23 -2.45
N LYS A 35 -5.27 6.26 -3.21
CA LYS A 35 -4.56 5.03 -3.61
C LYS A 35 -3.96 4.32 -2.39
N VAL A 36 -3.29 5.05 -1.50
CA VAL A 36 -2.68 4.45 -0.30
C VAL A 36 -3.76 3.84 0.61
N SER A 37 -4.87 4.55 0.81
CA SER A 37 -6.03 4.05 1.56
C SER A 37 -6.60 2.76 0.97
N ASN A 38 -6.79 2.69 -0.35
CA ASN A 38 -7.27 1.48 -1.03
C ASN A 38 -6.32 0.29 -0.89
N TYR A 39 -4.99 0.50 -1.00
CA TYR A 39 -4.03 -0.58 -0.77
C TYR A 39 -4.07 -1.11 0.66
N VAL A 40 -4.27 -0.23 1.64
CA VAL A 40 -4.43 -0.63 3.06
C VAL A 40 -5.72 -1.43 3.27
N LEU A 41 -6.82 -1.04 2.63
CA LEU A 41 -8.07 -1.80 2.71
C LEU A 41 -7.98 -3.16 2.02
N LEU A 42 -7.31 -3.25 0.86
CA LEU A 42 -7.06 -4.52 0.17
C LEU A 42 -6.15 -5.46 0.97
N SER A 43 -5.10 -4.93 1.61
CA SER A 43 -4.19 -5.75 2.42
C SER A 43 -4.88 -6.30 3.66
N LYS A 44 -5.74 -5.49 4.32
CA LYS A 44 -6.60 -5.96 5.41
C LYS A 44 -7.54 -7.08 4.96
N ARG A 45 -8.10 -7.01 3.75
CA ARG A 45 -8.98 -8.06 3.22
C ARG A 45 -8.23 -9.37 3.05
N THR A 46 -7.03 -9.30 2.50
CA THR A 46 -6.16 -10.48 2.30
C THR A 46 -5.84 -11.13 3.65
N ARG A 47 -5.49 -10.32 4.65
CA ARG A 47 -5.21 -10.80 6.00
C ARG A 47 -6.41 -11.50 6.66
N ILE A 48 -7.63 -10.97 6.51
CA ILE A 48 -8.82 -11.63 7.06
C ILE A 48 -9.03 -13.00 6.41
N ILE A 49 -8.80 -13.12 5.10
CA ILE A 49 -8.91 -14.40 4.37
C ILE A 49 -7.87 -15.40 4.88
N GLU A 50 -6.61 -14.96 5.05
CA GLU A 50 -5.54 -15.80 5.61
C GLU A 50 -5.88 -16.29 7.02
N LEU A 51 -6.33 -15.39 7.90
CA LEU A 51 -6.74 -15.75 9.26
C LEU A 51 -7.93 -16.74 9.27
N LEU A 52 -8.87 -16.60 8.34
CA LEU A 52 -9.98 -17.53 8.21
C LEU A 52 -9.51 -18.92 7.78
N TYR A 53 -8.51 -18.98 6.89
CA TYR A 53 -7.90 -20.22 6.45
C TYR A 53 -7.12 -20.91 7.58
N ASP A 54 -6.31 -20.15 8.30
CA ASP A 54 -5.55 -20.65 9.46
C ASP A 54 -6.49 -21.15 10.55
N LEU A 55 -7.59 -20.43 10.82
CA LEU A 55 -8.60 -20.83 11.79
C LEU A 55 -9.30 -22.15 11.40
N GLU A 56 -9.62 -22.31 10.11
CA GLU A 56 -10.19 -23.56 9.59
C GLU A 56 -9.18 -24.71 9.72
N PHE A 57 -7.91 -24.46 9.42
CA PHE A 57 -6.85 -25.44 9.59
C PHE A 57 -6.69 -25.87 11.05
N ASP A 58 -6.66 -24.92 11.99
CA ASP A 58 -6.52 -25.21 13.41
C ASP A 58 -7.73 -25.98 13.97
N HIS A 59 -8.95 -25.69 13.49
CA HIS A 59 -10.12 -26.49 13.85
C HIS A 59 -10.08 -27.88 13.22
N SER A 60 -9.67 -28.00 11.95
CA SER A 60 -9.56 -29.29 11.25
C SER A 60 -8.50 -30.22 11.86
N THR A 61 -7.55 -29.65 12.60
CA THR A 61 -6.48 -30.36 13.31
C THR A 61 -6.76 -30.53 14.81
N ASP A 62 -8.01 -30.25 15.24
CA ASP A 62 -8.47 -30.35 16.64
C ASP A 62 -7.63 -29.52 17.64
N LYS A 63 -6.87 -28.51 17.17
CA LYS A 63 -6.11 -27.62 18.06
C LYS A 63 -7.00 -26.68 18.85
N ILE A 64 -8.16 -26.33 18.28
CA ILE A 64 -9.17 -25.48 18.91
C ILE A 64 -10.50 -26.21 18.98
N ASN A 65 -11.25 -25.98 20.05
CA ASN A 65 -12.58 -26.57 20.17
C ASN A 65 -13.60 -25.83 19.29
N LYS A 66 -14.75 -26.47 19.05
CA LYS A 66 -15.82 -25.94 18.21
C LYS A 66 -16.38 -24.60 18.68
N ALA A 67 -16.45 -24.36 19.99
CA ALA A 67 -17.01 -23.11 20.53
C ALA A 67 -16.09 -21.92 20.24
N ASP A 68 -14.78 -22.10 20.43
CA ASP A 68 -13.76 -21.10 20.14
C ASP A 68 -13.63 -20.85 18.64
N TYR A 69 -13.69 -21.90 17.83
CA TYR A 69 -13.74 -21.80 16.36
C TYR A 69 -14.91 -20.96 15.88
N LEU A 70 -16.14 -21.27 16.33
CA LEU A 70 -17.33 -20.55 15.90
C LEU A 70 -17.30 -19.08 16.32
N THR A 71 -16.80 -18.81 17.52
CA THR A 71 -16.65 -17.43 18.03
C THR A 71 -15.68 -16.64 17.17
N GLN A 72 -14.47 -17.15 16.96
CA GLN A 72 -13.44 -16.48 16.16
C GLN A 72 -13.87 -16.31 14.70
N ARG A 73 -14.51 -17.34 14.11
CA ARG A 73 -15.02 -17.30 12.73
C ARG A 73 -16.06 -16.20 12.56
N ASN A 74 -16.99 -16.08 13.50
CA ASN A 74 -18.02 -15.04 13.42
C ASN A 74 -17.41 -13.64 13.52
N THR A 75 -16.43 -13.44 14.41
CA THR A 75 -15.69 -12.17 14.50
C THR A 75 -14.98 -11.82 13.20
N LEU A 76 -14.24 -12.76 12.61
CA LEU A 76 -13.53 -12.52 11.34
C LEU A 76 -14.50 -12.24 10.17
N LEU A 77 -15.66 -12.90 10.14
CA LEU A 77 -16.70 -12.64 9.14
C LEU A 77 -17.35 -11.26 9.31
N GLU A 78 -17.58 -10.83 10.55
CA GLU A 78 -18.08 -9.49 10.85
C GLU A 78 -17.08 -8.40 10.44
N GLU A 79 -15.80 -8.59 10.77
CA GLU A 79 -14.71 -7.70 10.34
C GLU A 79 -14.61 -7.64 8.81
N GLY A 80 -14.70 -8.80 8.14
CA GLY A 80 -14.70 -8.87 6.68
C GLY A 80 -15.88 -8.13 6.04
N SER A 81 -17.08 -8.26 6.62
CA SER A 81 -18.29 -7.55 6.18
C SER A 81 -18.15 -6.04 6.33
N ASN A 82 -17.61 -5.57 7.46
CA ASN A 82 -17.35 -4.15 7.68
C ASN A 82 -16.31 -3.61 6.68
N LEU A 83 -15.23 -4.35 6.45
CA LEU A 83 -14.20 -3.98 5.49
C LEU A 83 -14.73 -3.92 4.05
N SER A 84 -15.61 -4.85 3.65
CA SER A 84 -16.27 -4.81 2.34
C SER A 84 -17.11 -3.56 2.14
N LYS A 85 -17.81 -3.07 3.18
CA LYS A 85 -18.54 -1.79 3.12
C LYS A 85 -17.60 -0.60 2.97
N GLN A 86 -16.48 -0.59 3.69
CA GLN A 86 -15.47 0.46 3.56
C GLN A 86 -14.86 0.50 2.16
N LEU A 87 -14.59 -0.66 1.55
CA LEU A 87 -14.12 -0.78 0.17
C LEU A 87 -15.17 -0.28 -0.83
N ALA A 88 -16.45 -0.61 -0.64
CA ALA A 88 -17.52 -0.12 -1.50
C ALA A 88 -17.61 1.41 -1.48
N ASN A 89 -17.63 2.01 -0.27
CA ASN A 89 -17.69 3.46 -0.09
C ASN A 89 -16.45 4.17 -0.66
N ALA A 90 -15.25 3.59 -0.44
CA ALA A 90 -14.01 4.14 -0.98
C ALA A 90 -14.00 4.10 -2.52
N ASN A 91 -14.59 3.09 -3.15
CA ASN A 91 -14.67 3.01 -4.61
C ASN A 91 -15.69 3.99 -5.20
N GLU A 92 -16.81 4.23 -4.51
CA GLU A 92 -17.82 5.23 -4.92
C GLU A 92 -17.24 6.65 -4.93
N ASP A 93 -16.46 7.02 -3.90
CA ASP A 93 -15.82 8.35 -3.80
C ASP A 93 -14.82 8.62 -4.94
N ASN A 94 -14.19 7.56 -5.49
CA ASN A 94 -13.27 7.66 -6.62
C ASN A 94 -13.97 7.75 -8.00
N THR A 95 -15.31 7.62 -8.09
CA THR A 95 -16.05 7.68 -9.36
C THR A 95 -16.65 9.05 -9.70
N PHE A 96 -16.58 10.01 -8.76
CA PHE A 96 -17.12 11.37 -8.93
C PHE A 96 -16.04 12.47 -9.03
N THR A 97 -14.76 12.11 -9.21
CA THR A 97 -13.65 13.05 -9.47
C THR A 97 -12.98 12.72 -10.79
#